data_AF-A0A2E8Y4W0-F1
#
_entry.id   AF-A0A2E8Y4W0-F1
#
_cell.length_a   1.000
_cell.length_b   1.000
_cell.length_c   1.000
_cell.angle_alpha   90.00
_cell.angle_beta   90.00
_cell.angle_gamma   90.00
#
_symmetry.space_group_name_H-M   'P 1'
#
loop_
_entity.id
_entity.type
_entity.pdbx_description
1 polymer ?
#
loop_
_entity_poly.entity_id
_entity_poly.type
_entity_poly.pdbx_seq_one_letter_code
_entity_poly.pdbx_strand_id
1 'polypeptide(L)' 'MPWLLVHGSEDDVVPIGDSRDILAKATNSPEFFEIAGADHVFSDAALAVMVNKVTEWVKAQAG' A
#
# COMPACT_ATOMS: atom_id res chain seq x y z
N MET A 1 -13.22 -2.22 10.56
CA MET A 1 -11.86 -1.72 10.86
C MET A 1 -11.31 -1.09 9.60
N PRO A 2 -10.87 0.18 9.64
CA PRO A 2 -10.19 0.80 8.51
C PRO A 2 -8.81 0.16 8.33
N TRP A 3 -8.40 -0.02 7.08
CA TRP A 3 -7.11 -0.60 6.72
C TRP A 3 -6.61 -0.01 5.41
N LEU A 4 -5.29 0.15 5.32
CA LEU A 4 -4.56 0.69 4.18
C LEU A 4 -3.72 -0.44 3.56
N LEU A 5 -3.84 -0.59 2.25
CA LEU A 5 -3.06 -1.50 1.43
C LEU A 5 -2.07 -0.68 0.59
N VAL A 6 -0.77 -0.87 0.83
CA VAL A 6 0.31 -0.20 0.09
C VAL A 6 1.03 -1.25 -0.76
N HIS A 7 1.19 -1.00 -2.06
CA HIS A 7 1.80 -1.97 -2.99
C HIS A 7 2.75 -1.28 -3.97
N GLY A 8 3.90 -1.88 -4.24
CA GLY A 8 4.85 -1.40 -5.26
C GLY A 8 4.52 -1.96 -6.64
N SER A 9 4.50 -1.11 -7.68
CA SER A 9 4.09 -1.58 -9.02
C SER A 9 5.08 -2.56 -9.66
N GLU A 10 6.32 -2.60 -9.18
CA GLU A 10 7.40 -3.47 -9.65
C GLU A 10 7.78 -4.51 -8.58
N ASP A 11 6.87 -4.81 -7.65
CA ASP A 11 7.04 -5.91 -6.70
C ASP A 11 7.29 -7.23 -7.44
N ASP A 12 8.49 -7.77 -7.21
CA ASP A 12 9.03 -8.96 -7.87
C ASP A 12 8.74 -10.26 -7.10
N VAL A 13 8.21 -10.15 -5.88
CA VAL A 13 7.87 -11.29 -5.02
C VAL A 13 6.36 -11.52 -4.98
N VAL A 14 5.58 -10.44 -4.86
CA VAL A 14 4.13 -10.45 -4.77
C VAL A 14 3.55 -9.59 -5.90
N PRO A 15 2.96 -10.22 -6.94
CA PRO A 15 2.39 -9.48 -8.05
C PRO A 15 1.27 -8.53 -7.60
N ILE A 16 1.20 -7.35 -8.21
CA ILE A 16 0.15 -6.35 -7.93
C ILE A 16 -1.28 -6.88 -8.13
N GLY A 17 -1.44 -7.95 -8.91
CA GLY A 17 -2.71 -8.66 -9.06
C GLY A 17 -3.29 -9.13 -7.72
N ASP A 18 -2.45 -9.55 -6.78
CA ASP A 18 -2.90 -10.03 -5.47
C ASP A 18 -3.55 -8.90 -4.65
N SER A 19 -2.98 -7.70 -4.72
CA SER A 19 -3.57 -6.51 -4.11
C SER A 19 -4.94 -6.17 -4.72
N ARG A 20 -5.07 -6.27 -6.05
CA ARG A 20 -6.36 -6.02 -6.74
C ARG A 20 -7.42 -7.07 -6.37
N ASP A 21 -7.01 -8.33 -6.25
CA ASP A 21 -7.88 -9.41 -5.79
C ASP A 21 -8.38 -9.19 -4.37
N ILE A 22 -7.51 -8.70 -3.48
CA ILE A 22 -7.87 -8.32 -2.12
C ILE A 22 -8.92 -7.21 -2.14
N LEU A 23 -8.72 -6.15 -2.93
CA LEU A 23 -9.68 -5.05 -3.04
C LEU A 23 -11.04 -5.51 -3.58
N ALA A 24 -11.05 -6.42 -4.55
CA ALA A 24 -12.28 -6.97 -5.13
C ALA A 24 -13.06 -7.85 -4.12
N LYS A 25 -12.36 -8.52 -3.21
CA LYS A 25 -12.96 -9.41 -2.19
C LYS A 25 -13.25 -8.70 -0.87
N ALA A 26 -12.66 -7.54 -0.63
CA ALA A 26 -12.81 -6.81 0.62
C ALA A 26 -14.25 -6.32 0.81
N THR A 27 -14.88 -6.72 1.91
CA THR A 27 -16.20 -6.21 2.32
C THR A 27 -16.11 -4.82 2.96
N ASN A 28 -14.93 -4.44 3.43
CA ASN A 28 -14.67 -3.17 4.10
C ASN A 28 -13.76 -2.39 3.15
N SER A 29 -14.30 -1.42 2.41
CA SER A 29 -13.59 -0.63 1.39
C SER A 29 -12.20 -0.19 1.86
N PRO A 30 -11.12 -0.91 1.47
CA PRO A 30 -9.78 -0.62 1.94
C PRO A 30 -9.27 0.62 1.21
N GLU A 31 -8.44 1.41 1.86
CA GLU A 31 -7.67 2.40 1.13
C GLU A 31 -6.54 1.69 0.38
N PHE A 32 -6.38 1.97 -0.91
CA PHE A 32 -5.30 1.41 -1.72
C PHE A 32 -4.34 2.52 -2.16
N PHE A 33 -3.05 2.28 -1.99
CA PHE A 33 -2.00 3.18 -2.41
C PHE A 33 -0.91 2.42 -3.17
N GLU A 34 -0.84 2.68 -4.48
CA GLU A 34 0.18 2.10 -5.35
C GLU A 34 1.38 3.05 -5.48
N ILE A 35 2.59 2.52 -5.34
CA ILE A 35 3.84 3.27 -5.53
C ILE A 35 4.46 2.83 -6.85
N ALA A 36 4.41 3.70 -7.84
CA ALA A 36 4.99 3.45 -9.16
C ALA A 36 6.51 3.26 -9.09
N GLY A 37 7.01 2.19 -9.72
CA GLY A 37 8.43 1.83 -9.78
C GLY A 37 9.00 1.25 -8.49
N ALA A 38 8.18 0.99 -7.48
CA ALA A 38 8.64 0.41 -6.22
C ALA A 38 8.68 -1.11 -6.27
N ASP A 39 9.74 -1.67 -5.71
CA ASP A 39 9.94 -3.11 -5.50
C ASP A 39 9.24 -3.61 -4.22
N HIS A 40 9.40 -4.90 -3.93
CA HIS A 40 8.79 -5.54 -2.76
C HIS A 40 9.20 -4.92 -1.42
N VAL A 41 10.43 -4.41 -1.34
CA VAL A 41 11.02 -3.87 -0.10
C VAL A 41 10.89 -2.36 0.01
N PHE A 42 10.29 -1.70 -0.99
CA PHE A 42 10.20 -0.26 -1.13
C PHE A 42 11.57 0.43 -1.04
N SER A 43 12.54 -0.01 -1.84
CA SER A 43 13.91 0.52 -1.82
C SER A 43 13.99 2.01 -2.20
N ASP A 44 15.15 2.62 -1.90
CA ASP A 44 15.53 3.94 -2.40
C ASP A 44 14.48 5.04 -2.13
N ALA A 45 14.02 5.71 -3.19
CA ALA A 45 13.06 6.80 -3.11
C ALA A 45 11.66 6.32 -2.67
N ALA A 46 11.32 5.05 -2.89
CA ALA A 46 10.03 4.49 -2.51
C ALA A 46 9.87 4.36 -1.00
N LEU A 47 10.97 4.18 -0.25
CA LEU A 47 10.95 4.06 1.21
C LEU A 47 10.31 5.28 1.87
N ALA A 48 10.76 6.47 1.48
CA ALA A 48 10.24 7.72 2.05
C ALA A 48 8.76 7.92 1.70
N VAL A 49 8.35 7.56 0.48
CA VAL A 49 6.96 7.65 0.02
C VAL A 49 6.06 6.72 0.84
N MET A 50 6.47 5.46 1.01
CA MET A 50 5.74 4.47 1.81
C MET A 50 5.62 4.93 3.27
N VAL A 51 6.73 5.33 3.90
CA VAL A 51 6.75 5.77 5.31
C VAL A 51 5.84 6.97 5.54
N ASN A 52 5.93 7.98 4.68
CA ASN A 52 5.11 9.19 4.80
C ASN A 52 3.63 8.86 4.67
N LYS A 53 3.24 8.09 3.65
CA LYS A 53 1.85 7.69 3.43
C LYS A 53 1.27 6.93 4.63
N VAL A 54 1.99 5.94 5.14
CA VAL A 54 1.54 5.13 6.28
C VAL A 54 1.44 6.00 7.53
N THR A 55 2.42 6.86 7.79
CA THR A 55 2.44 7.74 8.97
C THR A 55 1.26 8.72 8.96
N GLU A 56 0.98 9.34 7.81
CA GLU A 56 -0.17 10.24 7.64
C GLU A 56 -1.49 9.49 7.85
N TRP A 57 -1.61 8.29 7.29
CA TRP A 57 -2.80 7.47 7.44
C TRP A 57 -3.07 7.09 8.89
N VAL A 58 -2.04 6.61 9.62
CA VAL A 58 -2.19 6.24 11.04
C VAL A 58 -2.60 7.46 11.89
N LYS A 59 -2.00 8.63 11.64
CA LYS A 59 -2.38 9.87 12.35
C LYS A 59 -3.86 10.21 12.14
N ALA A 60 -4.39 10.01 10.92
CA ALA A 60 -5.79 10.24 10.63
C ALA A 60 -6.74 9.25 11.32
N GLN A 61 -6.29 8.04 11.66
CA GLN A 61 -7.09 7.04 12.39
C GLN A 61 -7.08 7.25 13.91
N ALA A 62 -6.08 7.95 14.44
CA ALA A 62 -5.88 8.16 15.87
C ALA A 62 -6.51 9.47 16.40
N GLY A 63 -7.11 10.29 15.53
CA GLY A 63 -7.87 11.49 15.89
C GLY A 63 -9.32 11.18 16.21
#